data_AF-A0A849NDT1-F1
#
_entry.id   AF-A0A849NDT1-F1
#
_cell.length_a   1.000
_cell.length_b   1.000
_cell.length_c   1.000
_cell.angle_alpha   90.00
_cell.angle_beta   90.00
_cell.angle_gamma   90.00
#
_symmetry.space_group_name_H-M   'P 1'
#
loop_
_entity.id
_entity.type
_entity.pdbx_description
1 polymer ?
#
loop_
_entity_poly.entity_id
_entity_poly.type
_entity_poly.pdbx_seq_one_letter_code
_entity_poly.pdbx_strand_id
1 'polypeptide(L)'
;MERVMNRVLIEDPFKVDKHRAAKPLYAALVPDEIFKGSHFERRFVTPFGGVWEKLAYLAAKNGIGNAELQKRITGNIPEERLNRIAQVLRNLEHPAKGKKRVKPNWEEELAFVLEGKGQLIPTTVITDIYVEDESQKKSFAFEIKAPLPNSDQTKVSKEKVLKLYAMKPRKISNAFFVLPYNPYGKREDYGWSFPKRWFDMIEDDVVLIGQEFWDFLGGVGTYDLFIKEINKLGKKYKDRIYKEYLGIEPGDNVFNL
;
A
#
# COMPACT_ATOMS: atom_id res chain seq x y z
N MET A 1 16.36 8.16 -4.77
CA MET A 1 16.41 9.34 -5.66
C MET A 1 17.60 9.30 -6.61
N GLU A 2 18.85 9.21 -6.15
CA GLU A 2 20.02 9.14 -7.06
C GLU A 2 19.88 8.05 -8.15
N ARG A 3 19.44 6.85 -7.78
CA ARG A 3 19.15 5.78 -8.76
C ARG A 3 18.10 6.16 -9.80
N VAL A 4 17.07 6.92 -9.42
CA VAL A 4 16.04 7.40 -10.35
C VAL A 4 16.64 8.41 -11.31
N MET A 5 17.43 9.37 -10.80
CA MET A 5 18.12 10.36 -11.63
C MET A 5 19.08 9.69 -12.61
N ASN A 6 19.94 8.78 -12.16
CA ASN A 6 20.85 8.03 -13.03
C ASN A 6 20.09 7.29 -14.14
N ARG A 7 18.97 6.67 -13.78
CA ARG A 7 18.16 5.91 -14.73
C ARG A 7 17.55 6.80 -15.81
N VAL A 8 16.98 7.95 -15.45
CA VAL A 8 16.28 8.83 -16.41
C VAL A 8 17.22 9.76 -17.18
N LEU A 9 18.45 9.96 -16.71
CA LEU A 9 19.45 10.80 -17.37
C LEU A 9 20.43 9.99 -18.23
N ILE A 10 20.82 8.79 -17.77
CA ILE A 10 21.94 8.04 -18.35
C ILE A 10 21.50 6.67 -18.87
N GLU A 11 20.90 5.82 -18.03
CA GLU A 11 20.66 4.41 -18.41
C GLU A 11 19.49 4.23 -19.40
N ASP A 12 18.39 4.96 -19.18
CA ASP A 12 17.15 4.88 -19.95
C ASP A 12 16.56 6.29 -20.11
N PRO A 13 17.24 7.20 -20.83
CA PRO A 13 16.72 8.54 -21.07
C PRO A 13 15.51 8.50 -22.00
N PHE A 14 14.63 9.48 -21.85
CA PHE A 14 13.47 9.62 -22.74
C PHE A 14 13.94 10.00 -24.15
N LYS A 15 13.70 9.11 -25.12
CA LYS A 15 14.06 9.30 -26.54
C LYS A 15 12.78 9.51 -27.34
N VAL A 16 12.59 10.73 -27.87
CA VAL A 16 11.39 11.15 -28.61
C VAL A 16 11.10 10.20 -29.78
N ASP A 17 12.07 9.94 -30.65
CA ASP A 17 11.86 9.10 -31.84
C ASP A 17 11.45 7.66 -31.47
N LYS A 18 12.07 7.09 -30.44
CA LYS A 18 11.72 5.77 -29.93
C LYS A 18 10.31 5.74 -29.36
N HIS A 19 9.90 6.80 -28.66
CA HIS A 19 8.54 6.93 -28.14
C HIS A 19 7.52 7.01 -29.27
N ARG A 20 7.74 7.91 -30.24
CA ARG A 20 6.87 8.09 -31.42
C ARG A 20 6.72 6.80 -32.21
N ALA A 21 7.81 6.07 -32.46
CA ALA A 21 7.79 4.79 -33.15
C ALA A 21 7.04 3.68 -32.39
N ALA A 22 7.21 3.61 -31.06
CA ALA A 22 6.57 2.58 -30.23
C ALA A 22 5.09 2.87 -29.93
N LYS A 23 4.68 4.14 -29.94
CA LYS A 23 3.34 4.60 -29.56
C LYS A 23 2.79 5.64 -30.56
N PRO A 24 2.70 5.30 -31.86
CA PRO A 24 2.43 6.27 -32.92
C PRO A 24 1.08 6.98 -32.75
N LEU A 25 0.05 6.26 -32.30
CA LEU A 25 -1.28 6.86 -32.09
C LEU A 25 -1.30 7.86 -30.94
N TYR A 26 -0.59 7.59 -29.85
CA TYR A 26 -0.54 8.49 -28.70
C TYR A 26 0.35 9.70 -28.95
N ALA A 27 1.49 9.48 -29.61
CA ALA A 27 2.40 10.55 -29.99
C ALA A 27 1.80 11.54 -31.02
N ALA A 28 0.83 11.09 -31.83
CA ALA A 28 0.09 11.98 -32.73
C ALA A 28 -0.90 12.90 -32.01
N LEU A 29 -1.30 12.57 -30.77
CA LEU A 29 -2.38 13.25 -30.05
C LEU A 29 -1.87 14.10 -28.87
N VAL A 30 -0.74 13.72 -28.26
CA VAL A 30 -0.26 14.31 -27.00
C VAL A 30 1.20 14.74 -27.15
N PRO A 31 1.58 15.96 -26.70
CA PRO A 31 2.95 16.44 -26.78
C PRO A 31 3.97 15.54 -26.08
N ASP A 32 5.18 15.50 -26.61
CA ASP A 32 6.27 14.65 -26.11
C ASP A 32 6.67 15.01 -24.67
N GLU A 33 6.50 16.28 -24.25
CA GLU A 33 6.78 16.77 -22.91
C GLU A 33 5.91 16.08 -21.84
N ILE A 34 4.65 15.80 -22.17
CA ILE A 34 3.73 15.07 -21.29
C ILE A 34 4.23 13.63 -21.10
N PHE A 35 4.67 12.98 -22.19
CA PHE A 35 5.22 11.63 -22.13
C PHE A 35 6.59 11.57 -21.47
N LYS A 36 7.39 12.64 -21.57
CA LYS A 36 8.62 12.80 -20.81
C LYS A 36 8.31 12.89 -19.32
N GLY A 37 7.33 13.70 -18.91
CA GLY A 37 6.84 13.74 -17.53
C GLY A 37 6.38 12.37 -17.02
N SER A 38 5.51 11.69 -17.78
CA SER A 38 5.01 10.34 -17.44
C SER A 38 6.15 9.31 -17.39
N HIS A 39 7.16 9.44 -18.26
CA HIS A 39 8.33 8.59 -18.26
C HIS A 39 9.08 8.70 -16.92
N PHE A 40 9.34 9.91 -16.44
CA PHE A 40 9.95 10.16 -15.13
C PHE A 40 9.10 9.59 -14.00
N GLU A 41 7.82 9.98 -13.95
CA GLU A 41 6.89 9.58 -12.89
C GLU A 41 6.90 8.06 -12.72
N ARG A 42 6.78 7.30 -13.81
CA ARG A 42 6.81 5.84 -13.76
C ARG A 42 8.08 5.29 -13.10
N ARG A 43 9.27 5.83 -13.42
CA ARG A 43 10.54 5.38 -12.83
C ARG A 43 10.67 5.82 -11.37
N PHE A 44 10.05 6.93 -11.00
CA PHE A 44 10.00 7.43 -9.64
C PHE A 44 9.07 6.58 -8.76
N VAL A 45 7.82 6.34 -9.18
CA VAL A 45 6.80 5.68 -8.33
C VAL A 45 6.95 4.17 -8.23
N THR A 46 7.43 3.49 -9.28
CA THR A 46 7.48 2.01 -9.31
C THR A 46 8.26 1.38 -8.13
N PRO A 47 9.44 1.90 -7.74
CA PRO A 47 10.19 1.35 -6.60
C PRO A 47 9.51 1.56 -5.24
N PHE A 48 8.51 2.44 -5.13
CA PHE A 48 7.99 2.85 -3.82
C PHE A 48 7.31 1.74 -3.04
N GLY A 49 6.79 0.70 -3.69
CA GLY A 49 6.29 -0.48 -2.97
C GLY A 49 7.30 -1.01 -1.95
N GLY A 50 8.52 -1.32 -2.42
CA GLY A 50 9.60 -1.77 -1.54
C GLY A 50 10.25 -0.68 -0.69
N VAL A 51 10.06 0.61 -1.02
CA VAL A 51 10.51 1.71 -0.15
C VAL A 51 9.61 1.83 1.07
N TRP A 52 8.28 1.74 0.89
CA TRP A 52 7.33 1.79 2.00
C TRP A 52 7.57 0.67 3.00
N GLU A 53 7.81 -0.55 2.52
CA GLU A 53 8.17 -1.68 3.38
C GLU A 53 9.44 -1.39 4.20
N LYS A 54 10.51 -0.90 3.56
CA LYS A 54 11.77 -0.60 4.27
C LYS A 54 11.62 0.52 5.29
N LEU A 55 10.85 1.56 4.97
CA LEU A 55 10.56 2.65 5.90
C LEU A 55 9.72 2.14 7.09
N ALA A 56 8.73 1.28 6.84
CA ALA A 56 7.93 0.66 7.88
C ALA A 56 8.77 -0.24 8.80
N TYR A 57 9.68 -1.04 8.24
CA TYR A 57 10.63 -1.82 9.01
C TYR A 57 11.48 -0.94 9.94
N LEU A 58 12.01 0.18 9.43
CA LEU A 58 12.81 1.11 10.23
C LEU A 58 11.98 1.81 11.30
N ALA A 59 10.76 2.26 10.98
CA ALA A 59 9.86 2.87 11.96
C ALA A 59 9.56 1.87 13.09
N ALA A 60 9.17 0.64 12.75
CA ALA A 60 8.89 -0.42 13.71
C ALA A 60 10.09 -0.77 14.60
N LYS A 61 11.31 -0.80 14.01
CA LYS A 61 12.55 -1.08 14.74
C LYS A 61 12.89 -0.01 15.77
N ASN A 62 12.52 1.25 15.52
CA ASN A 62 12.78 2.37 16.42
C ASN A 62 11.62 2.63 17.40
N GLY A 63 10.38 2.24 17.06
CA GLY A 63 9.21 2.44 17.90
C GLY A 63 8.88 1.24 18.79
N ILE A 64 8.52 0.11 18.16
CA ILE A 64 8.02 -1.08 18.88
C ILE A 64 9.17 -2.03 19.28
N GLY A 65 10.11 -2.29 18.37
CA GLY A 65 11.27 -3.15 18.63
C GLY A 65 11.55 -4.17 17.53
N ASN A 66 10.94 -5.36 17.59
CA ASN A 66 11.24 -6.41 16.63
C ASN A 66 10.39 -6.30 15.37
N ALA A 67 11.04 -6.31 14.21
CA ALA A 67 10.37 -6.25 12.92
C ALA A 67 11.08 -7.14 11.90
N GLU A 68 10.32 -7.72 10.97
CA GLU A 68 10.80 -8.55 9.88
C GLU A 68 10.04 -8.19 8.58
N LEU A 69 10.78 -8.11 7.48
CA LEU A 69 10.23 -7.92 6.14
C LEU A 69 9.78 -9.26 5.55
N GLN A 70 8.68 -9.26 4.79
CA GLN A 70 8.25 -10.42 4.00
C GLN A 70 8.14 -11.71 4.83
N LYS A 71 7.68 -11.59 6.09
CA LYS A 71 7.62 -12.71 7.03
C LYS A 71 6.62 -13.76 6.54
N ARG A 72 7.06 -15.01 6.53
CA ARG A 72 6.21 -16.17 6.29
C ARG A 72 5.53 -16.59 7.59
N ILE A 73 4.21 -16.45 7.65
CA ILE A 73 3.37 -16.92 8.76
C ILE A 73 2.68 -18.21 8.33
N THR A 74 3.05 -19.32 8.96
CA THR A 74 2.49 -20.65 8.69
C THR A 74 1.60 -21.09 9.84
N GLY A 75 0.41 -21.60 9.51
CA GLY A 75 -0.54 -22.13 10.46
C GLY A 75 -1.51 -23.09 9.80
N ASN A 76 -2.55 -23.46 10.53
CA ASN A 76 -3.65 -24.26 10.00
C ASN A 76 -4.92 -23.43 10.04
N ILE A 77 -5.76 -23.56 9.01
CA ILE A 77 -7.08 -22.92 8.96
C ILE A 77 -8.13 -24.02 8.81
N PRO A 78 -9.20 -24.06 9.63
CA PRO A 78 -10.31 -24.98 9.39
C PRO A 78 -10.89 -24.77 7.99
N GLU A 79 -11.12 -25.86 7.25
CA GLU A 79 -11.57 -25.85 5.85
C GLU A 79 -12.79 -24.96 5.63
N GLU A 80 -13.78 -25.00 6.53
CA GLU A 80 -14.98 -24.17 6.40
C GLU A 80 -14.65 -22.67 6.48
N ARG A 81 -13.64 -22.26 7.26
CA ARG A 81 -13.22 -20.85 7.29
C ARG A 81 -12.66 -20.41 5.95
N LEU A 82 -11.91 -21.26 5.25
CA LEU A 82 -11.42 -20.96 3.90
C LEU A 82 -12.59 -20.79 2.91
N ASN A 83 -13.59 -21.67 3.00
CA ASN A 83 -14.80 -21.58 2.19
C ASN A 83 -15.59 -20.30 2.48
N ARG A 84 -15.72 -19.93 3.76
CA ARG A 84 -16.38 -18.69 4.20
C ARG A 84 -15.62 -17.44 3.74
N ILE A 85 -14.29 -17.42 3.78
CA ILE A 85 -13.48 -16.33 3.20
C ILE A 85 -13.80 -16.17 1.71
N ALA A 86 -13.78 -17.27 0.95
CA ALA A 86 -14.12 -17.23 -0.48
C ALA A 86 -15.56 -16.74 -0.73
N GLN A 87 -16.50 -17.09 0.16
CA GLN A 87 -17.88 -16.62 0.10
C GLN A 87 -17.98 -15.11 0.37
N VAL A 88 -17.31 -14.59 1.40
CA VAL A 88 -17.24 -13.15 1.71
C VAL A 88 -16.73 -12.38 0.48
N LEU A 89 -15.59 -12.78 -0.08
CA LEU A 89 -15.01 -12.10 -1.25
C LEU A 89 -15.95 -12.14 -2.45
N ARG A 90 -16.60 -13.27 -2.72
CA ARG A 90 -17.56 -13.41 -3.83
C ARG A 90 -18.78 -12.50 -3.66
N ASN A 91 -19.31 -12.41 -2.43
CA ASN A 91 -20.49 -11.58 -2.13
C ASN A 91 -20.20 -10.08 -2.29
N LEU A 92 -18.99 -9.63 -1.93
CA LEU A 92 -18.55 -8.24 -2.13
C LEU A 92 -18.30 -7.94 -3.62
N GLU A 93 -17.78 -8.91 -4.36
CA GLU A 93 -17.48 -8.77 -5.79
C GLU A 93 -18.75 -8.67 -6.63
N HIS A 94 -19.66 -9.62 -6.42
CA HIS A 94 -20.84 -9.84 -7.25
C HIS A 94 -22.12 -9.67 -6.45
N PRO A 95 -22.93 -8.62 -6.72
CA PRO A 95 -24.26 -8.51 -6.13
C PRO A 95 -25.13 -9.66 -6.61
N ALA A 96 -25.91 -10.26 -5.71
CA ALA A 96 -26.93 -11.23 -6.10
C ALA A 96 -27.97 -10.57 -7.02
N LYS A 97 -28.49 -11.33 -7.98
CA LYS A 97 -29.46 -10.84 -8.97
C LYS A 97 -30.65 -10.17 -8.26
N GLY A 98 -30.92 -8.90 -8.60
CA GLY A 98 -32.02 -8.12 -8.02
C GLY A 98 -31.79 -7.59 -6.60
N LYS A 99 -30.61 -7.80 -5.99
CA LYS A 99 -30.27 -7.25 -4.67
C LYS A 99 -29.28 -6.09 -4.78
N LYS A 100 -29.30 -5.21 -3.78
CA LYS A 100 -28.28 -4.17 -3.61
C LYS A 100 -26.90 -4.82 -3.36
N ARG A 101 -25.84 -4.14 -3.79
CA ARG A 101 -24.47 -4.55 -3.50
C ARG A 101 -24.24 -4.58 -1.99
N VAL A 102 -23.63 -5.65 -1.52
CA VAL A 102 -23.18 -5.80 -0.13
C VAL A 102 -22.07 -4.79 0.11
N LYS A 103 -22.18 -4.02 1.20
CA LYS A 103 -21.11 -3.14 1.65
C LYS A 103 -20.14 -3.94 2.53
N PRO A 104 -18.84 -3.66 2.48
CA PRO A 104 -17.90 -4.29 3.39
C PRO A 104 -18.22 -3.90 4.84
N ASN A 105 -18.06 -4.87 5.73
CA ASN A 105 -18.12 -4.69 7.17
C ASN A 105 -17.13 -5.67 7.79
N TRP A 106 -15.98 -5.18 8.24
CA TRP A 106 -14.91 -6.06 8.71
C TRP A 106 -15.34 -6.96 9.87
N GLU A 107 -16.06 -6.42 10.86
CA GLU A 107 -16.45 -7.14 12.07
C GLU A 107 -17.43 -8.27 11.77
N GLU A 108 -18.50 -7.99 11.03
CA GLU A 108 -19.51 -8.99 10.65
C GLU A 108 -18.92 -10.12 9.80
N GLU A 109 -18.08 -9.75 8.83
CA GLU A 109 -17.44 -10.72 7.94
C GLU A 109 -16.44 -11.61 8.68
N LEU A 110 -15.63 -11.02 9.58
CA LEU A 110 -14.68 -11.76 10.38
C LEU A 110 -15.41 -12.72 11.34
N ALA A 111 -16.46 -12.25 12.02
CA ALA A 111 -17.28 -13.09 12.89
C ALA A 111 -17.85 -14.30 12.12
N PHE A 112 -18.44 -14.03 10.95
CA PHE A 112 -18.93 -15.08 10.05
C PHE A 112 -17.82 -16.07 9.67
N VAL A 113 -16.62 -15.60 9.30
CA VAL A 113 -15.51 -16.49 8.95
C VAL A 113 -15.08 -17.36 10.14
N LEU A 114 -15.00 -16.80 11.35
CA LEU A 114 -14.45 -17.49 12.53
C LEU A 114 -15.34 -18.61 13.08
N GLU A 115 -16.64 -18.57 12.81
CA GLU A 115 -17.58 -19.65 13.13
C GLU A 115 -17.26 -20.97 12.40
N GLY A 116 -16.55 -20.90 11.26
CA GLY A 116 -16.23 -22.08 10.46
C GLY A 116 -15.34 -23.09 11.20
N LYS A 117 -15.67 -24.37 11.05
CA LYS A 117 -14.99 -25.53 11.65
C LYS A 117 -14.48 -26.49 10.57
N GLY A 118 -14.20 -27.74 10.94
CA GLY A 118 -13.76 -28.78 10.02
C GLY A 118 -12.25 -29.05 10.04
N GLN A 119 -11.78 -29.75 9.02
CA GLN A 119 -10.40 -30.22 8.93
C GLN A 119 -9.41 -29.06 8.89
N LEU A 120 -8.29 -29.23 9.59
CA LEU A 120 -7.21 -28.24 9.60
C LEU A 120 -6.41 -28.34 8.29
N ILE A 121 -6.43 -27.25 7.51
CA ILE A 121 -5.70 -27.12 6.25
C ILE A 121 -4.44 -26.27 6.47
N PRO A 122 -3.23 -26.82 6.21
CA PRO A 122 -1.99 -26.05 6.28
C PRO A 122 -2.06 -24.85 5.33
N THR A 123 -1.82 -23.65 5.88
CA THR A 123 -1.88 -22.40 5.13
C THR A 123 -0.69 -21.53 5.48
N THR A 124 -0.16 -20.85 4.46
CA THR A 124 0.92 -19.89 4.62
C THR A 124 0.50 -18.53 4.07
N VAL A 125 0.75 -17.46 4.82
CA VAL A 125 0.58 -16.08 4.38
C VAL A 125 1.93 -15.38 4.48
N ILE A 126 2.32 -14.63 3.45
CA ILE A 126 3.48 -13.74 3.46
C ILE A 126 2.96 -12.32 3.66
N THR A 127 3.40 -11.68 4.73
CA THR A 127 3.07 -10.30 5.10
C THR A 127 4.21 -9.38 4.74
N ASP A 128 3.91 -8.14 4.32
CA ASP A 128 4.93 -7.19 3.91
C ASP A 128 5.82 -6.79 5.10
N ILE A 129 5.18 -6.56 6.26
CA ILE A 129 5.86 -6.34 7.55
C ILE A 129 5.23 -7.23 8.63
N TYR A 130 6.08 -7.77 9.49
CA TYR A 130 5.71 -8.40 10.76
C TYR A 130 6.43 -7.68 11.90
N VAL A 131 5.73 -7.41 12.99
CA VAL A 131 6.26 -6.70 14.17
C VAL A 131 5.90 -7.46 15.44
N GLU A 132 6.82 -7.55 16.39
CA GLU A 132 6.59 -8.08 17.73
C GLU A 132 6.89 -7.01 18.78
N ASP A 133 5.88 -6.77 19.62
CA ASP A 133 6.03 -6.01 20.85
C ASP A 133 6.28 -7.01 21.98
N GLU A 134 7.55 -7.17 22.37
CA GLU A 134 7.96 -8.08 23.43
C GLU A 134 7.37 -7.66 24.80
N SER A 135 7.19 -6.36 25.03
CA SER A 135 6.70 -5.82 26.29
C SER A 135 5.23 -6.20 26.52
N GLN A 136 4.42 -6.16 25.46
CA GLN A 136 3.00 -6.51 25.50
C GLN A 136 2.71 -7.95 25.09
N LYS A 137 3.73 -8.70 24.66
CA LYS A 137 3.60 -10.04 24.05
C LYS A 137 2.57 -10.07 22.90
N LYS A 138 2.59 -9.02 22.08
CA LYS A 138 1.70 -8.88 20.91
C LYS A 138 2.50 -8.98 19.63
N SER A 139 1.86 -9.47 18.58
CA SER A 139 2.43 -9.48 17.25
C SER A 139 1.46 -8.98 16.19
N PHE A 140 2.01 -8.24 15.23
CA PHE A 140 1.26 -7.49 14.24
C PHE A 140 1.76 -7.82 12.83
N ALA A 141 0.83 -7.95 11.89
CA ALA A 141 1.14 -8.16 10.48
C ALA A 141 0.54 -7.01 9.64
N PHE A 142 1.28 -6.51 8.66
CA PHE A 142 0.85 -5.40 7.82
C PHE A 142 1.01 -5.77 6.34
N GLU A 143 -0.09 -5.67 5.59
CA GLU A 143 -0.11 -5.76 4.14
C GLU A 143 -0.20 -4.35 3.55
N ILE A 144 0.90 -3.88 2.96
CA ILE A 144 1.06 -2.50 2.49
C ILE A 144 0.68 -2.42 1.02
N LYS A 145 -0.09 -1.41 0.64
CA LYS A 145 -0.37 -1.09 -0.76
C LYS A 145 -0.14 0.39 -1.06
N ALA A 146 -0.02 0.70 -2.35
CA ALA A 146 0.01 2.09 -2.80
C ALA A 146 -1.30 2.81 -2.39
N PRO A 147 -1.29 4.14 -2.18
CA PRO A 147 -2.45 4.90 -1.71
C PRO A 147 -3.72 4.79 -2.56
N LEU A 148 -3.54 4.49 -3.85
CA LEU A 148 -4.62 4.30 -4.83
C LEU A 148 -4.56 2.86 -5.36
N PRO A 149 -4.78 1.84 -4.51
CA PRO A 149 -4.68 0.45 -4.94
C PRO A 149 -5.80 0.12 -5.92
N ASN A 150 -5.56 -0.84 -6.82
CA ASN A 150 -6.64 -1.35 -7.67
C ASN A 150 -7.51 -2.36 -6.90
N SER A 151 -8.65 -2.72 -7.49
CA SER A 151 -9.62 -3.63 -6.85
C SER A 151 -9.02 -5.01 -6.59
N ASP A 152 -8.29 -5.59 -7.55
CA ASP A 152 -7.78 -6.97 -7.43
C ASP A 152 -6.70 -7.08 -6.35
N GLN A 153 -5.81 -6.08 -6.28
CA GLN A 153 -4.82 -5.97 -5.21
C GLN A 153 -5.50 -5.91 -3.84
N THR A 154 -6.56 -5.11 -3.71
CA THR A 154 -7.28 -4.96 -2.44
C THR A 154 -8.01 -6.25 -2.05
N LYS A 155 -8.61 -6.96 -3.02
CA LYS A 155 -9.22 -8.28 -2.81
C LYS A 155 -8.22 -9.28 -2.23
N VAL A 156 -7.03 -9.37 -2.85
CA VAL A 156 -5.96 -10.27 -2.41
C VAL A 156 -5.49 -9.89 -1.01
N SER A 157 -5.34 -8.60 -0.71
CA SER A 157 -5.00 -8.14 0.63
C SER A 157 -6.05 -8.52 1.66
N LYS A 158 -7.35 -8.35 1.36
CA LYS A 158 -8.43 -8.79 2.25
C LYS A 158 -8.39 -10.28 2.52
N GLU A 159 -8.19 -11.09 1.50
CA GLU A 159 -8.04 -12.54 1.65
C GLU A 159 -6.87 -12.90 2.58
N LYS A 160 -5.71 -12.28 2.40
CA LYS A 160 -4.53 -12.51 3.25
C LYS A 160 -4.80 -12.15 4.70
N VAL A 161 -5.38 -10.98 4.96
CA VAL A 161 -5.70 -10.51 6.31
C VAL A 161 -6.72 -11.45 6.96
N LEU A 162 -7.82 -11.80 6.27
CA LEU A 162 -8.78 -12.79 6.79
C LEU A 162 -8.14 -14.16 7.09
N LYS A 163 -7.23 -14.65 6.22
CA LYS A 163 -6.51 -15.91 6.45
C LYS A 163 -5.65 -15.86 7.71
N LEU A 164 -4.93 -14.76 7.95
CA LEU A 164 -4.18 -14.56 9.19
C LEU A 164 -5.12 -14.61 10.40
N TYR A 165 -6.30 -14.01 10.28
CA TYR A 165 -7.27 -14.04 11.35
C TYR A 165 -7.89 -15.44 11.59
N ALA A 166 -8.09 -16.20 10.52
CA ALA A 166 -8.74 -17.50 10.53
C ALA A 166 -7.87 -18.66 11.03
N MET A 167 -6.56 -18.45 11.24
CA MET A 167 -5.65 -19.50 11.74
C MET A 167 -6.06 -20.03 13.13
N LYS A 168 -5.88 -21.34 13.33
CA LYS A 168 -6.15 -22.06 14.58
C LYS A 168 -4.96 -22.96 14.95
N PRO A 169 -4.28 -22.74 16.10
CA PRO A 169 -4.42 -21.58 16.98
C PRO A 169 -4.02 -20.27 16.28
N ARG A 170 -4.48 -19.15 16.83
CA ARG A 170 -4.17 -17.82 16.33
C ARG A 170 -2.67 -17.56 16.38
N LYS A 171 -2.09 -17.03 15.29
CA LYS A 171 -0.62 -16.80 15.17
C LYS A 171 -0.19 -15.37 15.41
N ILE A 172 -1.10 -14.41 15.24
CA ILE A 172 -0.86 -12.98 15.34
C ILE A 172 -1.97 -12.30 16.12
N SER A 173 -1.65 -11.24 16.87
CA SER A 173 -2.65 -10.45 17.58
C SER A 173 -3.56 -9.76 16.57
N ASN A 174 -2.99 -8.93 15.70
CA ASN A 174 -3.75 -8.20 14.67
C ASN A 174 -3.01 -8.21 13.32
N ALA A 175 -3.77 -8.20 12.25
CA ALA A 175 -3.28 -7.94 10.91
C ALA A 175 -4.01 -6.74 10.32
N PHE A 176 -3.33 -5.95 9.50
CA PHE A 176 -3.85 -4.69 8.97
C PHE A 176 -3.65 -4.59 7.45
N PHE A 177 -4.63 -3.98 6.80
CA PHE A 177 -4.49 -3.42 5.45
C PHE A 177 -3.99 -1.98 5.57
N VAL A 178 -2.90 -1.66 4.88
CA VAL A 178 -2.19 -0.40 5.09
C VAL A 178 -2.04 0.40 3.81
N LEU A 179 -2.32 1.70 3.93
CA LEU A 179 -1.95 2.71 2.93
C LEU A 179 -0.95 3.70 3.54
N PRO A 180 0.20 3.98 2.89
CA PRO A 180 1.26 4.80 3.47
C PRO A 180 0.90 6.28 3.61
N TYR A 181 -0.13 6.76 2.90
CA TYR A 181 -0.69 8.10 3.05
C TYR A 181 -2.08 8.18 2.40
N ASN A 182 -2.81 9.24 2.73
CA ASN A 182 -4.08 9.57 2.08
C ASN A 182 -3.88 10.75 1.11
N PRO A 183 -4.08 10.56 -0.21
CA PRO A 183 -3.95 11.65 -1.17
C PRO A 183 -5.10 12.67 -1.09
N TYR A 184 -6.14 12.41 -0.30
CA TYR A 184 -7.29 13.28 -0.08
C TYR A 184 -7.22 14.05 1.24
N GLY A 185 -6.14 13.92 2.02
CA GLY A 185 -6.01 14.58 3.32
C GLY A 185 -6.46 13.67 4.46
N LYS A 186 -7.58 14.01 5.12
CA LYS A 186 -8.03 13.28 6.31
C LYS A 186 -8.69 11.95 5.96
N ARG A 187 -8.74 11.00 6.89
CA ARG A 187 -9.26 9.64 6.66
C ARG A 187 -10.69 9.66 6.13
N GLU A 188 -11.56 10.47 6.74
CA GLU A 188 -12.94 10.71 6.34
C GLU A 188 -13.11 11.15 4.87
N ASP A 189 -12.08 11.79 4.30
CA ASP A 189 -12.06 12.28 2.93
C ASP A 189 -11.53 11.25 1.92
N TYR A 190 -11.13 10.04 2.35
CA TYR A 190 -10.54 9.04 1.44
C TYR A 190 -11.49 8.71 0.28
N GLY A 191 -11.18 9.22 -0.91
CA GLY A 191 -12.09 9.27 -2.06
C GLY A 191 -11.94 8.14 -3.07
N TRP A 192 -10.93 7.29 -2.95
CA TRP A 192 -10.63 6.29 -3.98
C TRP A 192 -11.59 5.09 -3.92
N SER A 193 -12.29 4.82 -5.03
CA SER A 193 -13.46 3.93 -5.03
C SER A 193 -13.13 2.43 -5.08
N PHE A 194 -12.00 2.03 -5.65
CA PHE A 194 -11.67 0.62 -5.82
C PHE A 194 -11.54 -0.16 -4.50
N PRO A 195 -10.79 0.32 -3.48
CA PRO A 195 -10.66 -0.43 -2.23
C PRO A 195 -11.94 -0.40 -1.38
N LYS A 196 -12.83 0.59 -1.56
CA LYS A 196 -14.15 0.68 -0.89
C LYS A 196 -15.09 -0.49 -1.21
N ARG A 197 -14.77 -1.28 -2.24
CA ARG A 197 -15.50 -2.53 -2.51
C ARG A 197 -15.18 -3.61 -1.46
N TRP A 198 -13.97 -3.57 -0.92
CA TRP A 198 -13.42 -4.64 -0.11
C TRP A 198 -13.33 -4.25 1.35
N PHE A 199 -13.04 -3.00 1.69
CA PHE A 199 -13.01 -2.53 3.07
C PHE A 199 -13.87 -1.28 3.22
N ASP A 200 -14.45 -1.08 4.40
CA ASP A 200 -14.90 0.25 4.79
C ASP A 200 -13.65 1.07 5.13
N MET A 201 -13.20 1.87 4.15
CA MET A 201 -11.97 2.64 4.26
C MET A 201 -12.02 3.74 5.32
N ILE A 202 -13.19 4.01 5.90
CA ILE A 202 -13.40 5.04 6.91
C ILE A 202 -13.50 4.39 8.28
N GLU A 203 -14.37 3.40 8.44
CA GLU A 203 -14.73 2.86 9.77
C GLU A 203 -14.01 1.55 10.14
N ASP A 204 -13.51 0.76 9.17
CA ASP A 204 -12.87 -0.52 9.51
C ASP A 204 -11.54 -0.30 10.27
N ASP A 205 -11.45 -0.85 11.48
CA ASP A 205 -10.26 -0.81 12.36
C ASP A 205 -9.04 -1.56 11.78
N VAL A 206 -9.31 -2.52 10.88
CA VAL A 206 -8.29 -3.29 10.16
C VAL A 206 -7.54 -2.46 9.13
N VAL A 207 -8.05 -1.26 8.79
CA VAL A 207 -7.44 -0.35 7.82
C VAL A 207 -6.65 0.71 8.57
N LEU A 208 -5.39 0.91 8.21
CA LEU A 208 -4.55 2.02 8.71
C LEU A 208 -4.06 2.88 7.54
N ILE A 209 -4.23 4.19 7.64
CA ILE A 209 -3.87 5.13 6.57
C ILE A 209 -2.96 6.23 7.09
N GLY A 210 -1.82 6.42 6.43
CA GLY A 210 -0.92 7.55 6.69
C GLY A 210 -0.50 7.59 8.16
N GLN A 211 -0.86 8.67 8.85
CA GLN A 211 -0.46 8.91 10.23
C GLN A 211 -0.76 7.72 11.16
N GLU A 212 -1.94 7.11 11.04
CA GLU A 212 -2.33 5.97 11.89
C GLU A 212 -1.33 4.82 11.78
N PHE A 213 -0.88 4.52 10.56
CA PHE A 213 0.07 3.46 10.31
C PHE A 213 1.46 3.81 10.82
N TRP A 214 1.96 5.00 10.49
CA TRP A 214 3.32 5.39 10.85
C TRP A 214 3.48 5.61 12.34
N ASP A 215 2.50 6.23 12.98
CA ASP A 215 2.51 6.46 14.42
C ASP A 215 2.28 5.16 15.20
N PHE A 216 1.52 4.20 14.66
CA PHE A 216 1.45 2.86 15.22
C PHE A 216 2.83 2.20 15.28
N LEU A 217 3.60 2.29 14.20
CA LEU A 217 4.91 1.63 14.11
C LEU A 217 6.03 2.35 14.87
N GLY A 218 6.13 3.67 14.70
CA GLY A 218 7.26 4.47 15.19
C GLY A 218 6.96 5.30 16.44
N GLY A 219 5.71 5.34 16.89
CA GLY A 219 5.24 6.24 17.95
C GLY A 219 4.70 7.56 17.39
N VAL A 220 3.96 8.29 18.25
CA VAL A 220 3.28 9.54 17.91
C VAL A 220 4.24 10.56 17.27
N GLY A 221 3.84 11.13 16.13
CA GLY A 221 4.62 12.14 15.41
C GLY A 221 5.63 11.57 14.40
N THR A 222 5.66 10.25 14.20
CA THR A 222 6.51 9.60 13.20
C THR A 222 6.15 10.07 11.79
N TYR A 223 4.87 10.21 11.49
CA TYR A 223 4.44 10.66 10.16
C TYR A 223 4.90 12.08 9.85
N ASP A 224 4.73 13.00 10.79
CA ASP A 224 5.16 14.40 10.63
C ASP A 224 6.68 14.51 10.43
N LEU A 225 7.45 13.70 11.17
CA LEU A 225 8.89 13.61 11.00
C LEU A 225 9.24 13.15 9.58
N PHE A 226 8.55 12.15 9.04
CA PHE A 226 8.77 11.69 7.66
C PHE A 226 8.50 12.79 6.64
N ILE A 227 7.37 13.48 6.74
CA ILE A 227 7.04 14.59 5.83
C ILE A 227 8.12 15.68 5.89
N LYS A 228 8.54 16.07 7.11
CA LYS A 228 9.59 17.07 7.32
C LYS A 228 10.91 16.67 6.66
N GLU A 229 11.40 15.46 6.89
CA GLU A 229 12.68 15.01 6.35
C GLU A 229 12.62 14.78 4.82
N ILE A 230 11.50 14.30 4.29
CA ILE A 230 11.29 14.18 2.83
C ILE A 230 11.27 15.57 2.18
N ASN A 231 10.66 16.58 2.79
CA ASN A 231 10.63 17.94 2.25
C ASN A 231 12.04 18.55 2.17
N LYS A 232 12.87 18.36 3.21
CA LYS A 232 14.28 18.76 3.20
C LYS A 232 15.06 18.08 2.07
N LEU A 233 14.91 16.76 1.94
CA LEU A 233 15.56 15.98 0.89
C LEU A 233 15.09 16.41 -0.50
N GLY A 234 13.80 16.69 -0.64
CA GLY A 234 13.12 17.03 -1.88
C GLY A 234 13.67 18.30 -2.53
N LYS A 235 14.10 19.30 -1.75
CA LYS A 235 14.64 20.57 -2.27
C LYS A 235 15.79 20.35 -3.27
N LYS A 236 16.77 19.54 -2.88
CA LYS A 236 17.92 19.18 -3.75
C LYS A 236 17.46 18.52 -5.05
N TYR A 237 16.57 17.54 -4.96
CA TYR A 237 16.16 16.77 -6.13
C TYR A 237 15.21 17.52 -7.04
N LYS A 238 14.37 18.42 -6.51
CA LYS A 238 13.56 19.33 -7.32
C LYS A 238 14.45 20.16 -8.25
N ASP A 239 15.48 20.81 -7.70
CA ASP A 239 16.42 21.62 -8.49
C ASP A 239 17.07 20.82 -9.63
N ARG A 240 17.56 19.62 -9.29
CA ARG A 240 18.13 18.70 -10.29
C ARG A 240 17.12 18.25 -11.34
N ILE A 241 15.89 17.95 -10.97
CA ILE A 241 14.85 17.56 -11.93
C ILE A 241 14.54 18.73 -12.88
N TYR A 242 14.43 19.96 -12.38
CA TYR A 242 14.23 21.14 -13.22
C TYR A 242 15.37 21.31 -14.21
N LYS A 243 16.62 21.38 -13.73
CA LYS A 243 17.78 21.69 -14.58
C LYS A 243 18.23 20.52 -15.44
N GLU A 244 18.44 19.35 -14.84
CA GLU A 244 19.06 18.20 -15.52
C GLU A 244 18.04 17.40 -16.35
N TYR A 245 16.79 17.26 -15.87
CA TYR A 245 15.79 16.43 -16.56
C TYR A 245 14.86 17.24 -17.46
N LEU A 246 14.27 18.32 -16.93
CA LEU A 246 13.32 19.15 -17.68
C LEU A 246 14.03 20.17 -18.57
N GLY A 247 15.22 20.62 -18.21
CA GLY A 247 15.95 21.67 -18.93
C GLY A 247 15.36 23.07 -18.68
N ILE A 248 14.80 23.30 -17.49
CA ILE A 248 14.11 24.52 -17.09
C ILE A 248 14.85 25.12 -15.90
N GLU A 249 15.08 26.44 -15.92
CA GLU A 249 15.53 27.15 -14.72
C GLU A 249 14.36 27.31 -13.73
N PRO A 250 14.46 26.76 -12.51
CA PRO A 250 13.39 26.89 -11.52
C PRO A 250 13.29 28.35 -11.04
N GLY A 251 12.08 28.92 -11.04
CA GLY A 251 11.85 30.24 -10.44
C GLY A 251 12.01 30.24 -8.91
N ASP A 252 12.22 31.41 -8.32
CA ASP A 252 12.52 31.58 -6.88
C ASP A 252 11.47 30.96 -5.94
N ASN A 253 10.21 30.86 -6.38
CA ASN A 253 9.09 30.34 -5.58
C ASN A 253 8.94 28.81 -5.60
N VAL A 254 9.73 28.07 -6.39
CA VAL A 254 9.54 26.62 -6.61
C VAL A 254 9.94 25.77 -5.39
N PHE A 255 10.70 26.35 -4.46
CA PHE A 255 11.25 25.64 -3.29
C PHE A 255 10.54 25.96 -1.97
N ASN A 256 9.52 26.82 -1.97
CA ASN A 256 8.75 27.17 -0.78
C ASN A 256 7.55 26.21 -0.64
N LEU A 257 7.68 25.22 0.23
CA LEU A 257 6.59 24.40 0.78
C LEU A 257 6.72 24.40 2.31
#